data_AF-A0A7S0UJF5-F1
#
_entry.id   AF-A0A7S0UJF5-F1
#
_cell.length_a   1.000
_cell.length_b   1.000
_cell.length_c   1.000
_cell.angle_alpha   90.00
_cell.angle_beta   90.00
_cell.angle_gamma   90.00
#
_symmetry.space_group_name_H-M   'P 1'
#
loop_
_entity.id
_entity.type
_entity.pdbx_description
1 polymer ?
#
loop_
_entity_poly.entity_id
_entity_poly.type
_entity_poly.pdbx_seq_one_letter_code
_entity_poly.pdbx_strand_id
1 'polypeptide(L)'
;MEREFHKAFSASPGSRNTSSSSENDNARGTRSKKPLQEKKTTSEFLLDCYAKKEYFKMLGLPEPDVDELGKPTWSGSGDDVGRAYRKLAVLVHPDKNKEDVKAREAFDALGEIHRMLKNSEALDEFLRGQASELATRRARREAALDISDRVELYSRQNEKAK
;
A
#
# COMPACT_ATOMS: atom_id res chain seq x y z
N MET A 1 -30.68 39.23 46.44
CA MET A 1 -32.14 39.49 46.55
C MET A 1 -32.52 40.02 45.19
N GLU A 2 -33.36 39.39 44.36
CA GLU A 2 -34.64 38.70 44.54
C GLU A 2 -34.75 37.57 43.46
N ARG A 3 -34.97 36.29 43.81
CA ARG A 3 -36.25 35.52 43.71
C ARG A 3 -37.12 35.87 42.50
N GLU A 4 -37.09 35.00 41.48
CA GLU A 4 -38.16 34.03 41.09
C GLU A 4 -39.39 34.67 40.44
N PHE A 5 -39.74 34.22 39.23
CA PHE A 5 -41.12 33.80 38.91
C PHE A 5 -41.13 32.82 37.73
N HIS A 6 -41.60 31.61 38.02
CA HIS A 6 -41.98 30.56 37.07
C HIS A 6 -43.30 30.93 36.35
N LYS A 7 -43.48 30.30 35.16
CA LYS A 7 -44.73 29.66 34.66
C LYS A 7 -45.40 30.25 33.39
N ALA A 8 -45.09 29.58 32.27
CA ALA A 8 -46.00 28.87 31.34
C ALA A 8 -46.86 29.56 30.25
N PHE A 9 -47.11 28.72 29.23
CA PHE A 9 -48.18 28.68 28.22
C PHE A 9 -47.94 29.52 26.95
N SER A 10 -47.86 28.98 25.73
CA SER A 10 -48.76 28.09 24.97
C SER A 10 -48.00 27.63 23.70
N ALA A 11 -47.95 26.35 23.28
CA ALA A 11 -48.99 25.53 22.64
C ALA A 11 -49.56 26.12 21.34
N SER A 12 -49.06 25.67 20.18
CA SER A 12 -49.89 25.38 18.99
C SER A 12 -49.16 24.56 17.91
N PRO A 13 -49.91 23.84 17.05
CA PRO A 13 -49.56 22.50 16.57
C PRO A 13 -49.38 22.40 15.04
N GLY A 14 -48.74 21.30 14.63
CA GLY A 14 -49.11 20.56 13.42
C GLY A 14 -48.58 21.08 12.09
N SER A 15 -47.70 20.30 11.46
CA SER A 15 -48.08 19.75 10.17
C SER A 15 -47.45 18.38 9.97
N ARG A 16 -48.29 17.50 9.47
CA ARG A 16 -48.20 16.06 9.38
C ARG A 16 -48.03 15.76 7.90
N ASN A 17 -46.87 15.25 7.48
CA ASN A 17 -46.77 14.62 6.16
C ASN A 17 -46.62 13.11 6.34
N THR A 18 -47.76 12.45 6.20
CA THR A 18 -47.95 11.05 5.88
C THR A 18 -47.82 10.87 4.37
N SER A 19 -47.05 9.86 3.94
CA SER A 19 -47.28 8.95 2.78
C SER A 19 -45.97 8.16 2.62
N SER A 20 -45.90 6.91 3.08
CA SER A 20 -46.33 5.70 2.34
C SER A 20 -45.48 5.53 1.08
N SER A 21 -44.45 4.70 1.19
CA SER A 21 -44.44 3.31 0.70
C SER A 21 -44.09 3.24 -0.78
N SER A 22 -42.87 2.82 -1.06
CA SER A 22 -42.61 1.91 -2.16
C SER A 22 -41.43 1.05 -1.77
N GLU A 23 -41.70 -0.25 -1.70
CA GLU A 23 -40.71 -1.31 -1.58
C GLU A 23 -39.51 -1.06 -2.48
N ASN A 24 -38.31 -1.34 -1.96
CA ASN A 24 -37.30 -1.93 -2.82
C ASN A 24 -36.60 -3.03 -2.03
N ASP A 25 -37.13 -4.23 -2.21
CA ASP A 25 -36.41 -5.48 -2.03
C ASP A 25 -35.10 -5.47 -2.81
N ASN A 26 -34.18 -6.28 -2.32
CA ASN A 26 -33.05 -6.83 -3.06
C ASN A 26 -31.81 -5.94 -3.22
N ALA A 27 -30.93 -6.01 -2.23
CA ALA A 27 -29.67 -6.71 -2.47
C ALA A 27 -29.00 -7.02 -1.13
N ARG A 28 -28.84 -8.33 -0.88
CA ARG A 28 -27.85 -8.85 0.06
C ARG A 28 -26.48 -8.36 -0.39
N GLY A 29 -26.09 -7.19 0.11
CA GLY A 29 -24.69 -6.84 0.24
C GLY A 29 -24.12 -7.75 1.30
N THR A 30 -23.76 -8.97 0.93
CA THR A 30 -22.71 -9.69 1.63
C THR A 30 -21.51 -8.74 1.58
N ARG A 31 -21.36 -7.96 2.65
CA ARG A 31 -20.12 -7.28 2.93
C ARG A 31 -19.13 -8.42 3.13
N SER A 32 -18.57 -8.90 2.03
CA SER A 32 -17.46 -9.83 2.01
C SER A 32 -16.43 -9.18 2.90
N LYS A 33 -16.39 -9.65 4.15
CA LYS A 33 -15.27 -9.42 5.04
C LYS A 33 -14.09 -9.85 4.20
N LYS A 34 -13.25 -8.89 3.77
CA LYS A 34 -11.96 -9.23 3.18
C LYS A 34 -11.37 -10.28 4.13
N PRO A 35 -10.95 -11.45 3.60
CA PRO A 35 -10.49 -12.54 4.43
C PRO A 35 -9.46 -11.98 5.38
N LEU A 36 -9.62 -12.33 6.66
CA LEU A 36 -8.77 -11.95 7.78
C LEU A 36 -7.33 -12.02 7.27
N GLN A 37 -6.72 -10.87 6.98
CA GLN A 37 -5.32 -10.84 6.58
C GLN A 37 -4.57 -11.27 7.83
N GLU A 38 -4.20 -12.55 7.89
CA GLU A 38 -3.27 -13.08 8.87
C GLU A 38 -2.13 -12.08 8.93
N LYS A 39 -1.92 -11.49 10.11
CA LYS A 39 -0.86 -10.52 10.34
C LYS A 39 0.44 -11.26 10.13
N LYS A 40 0.94 -11.32 8.89
CA LYS A 40 2.24 -11.89 8.57
C LYS A 40 3.25 -11.22 9.49
N THR A 41 3.98 -12.04 10.24
CA THR A 41 5.04 -11.56 11.12
C THR A 41 6.06 -10.81 10.28
N THR A 42 6.71 -9.80 10.86
CA THR A 42 7.69 -8.98 10.13
C THR A 42 8.77 -9.85 9.49
N SER A 43 9.25 -10.87 10.19
CA SER A 43 10.17 -11.92 9.70
C SER A 43 9.68 -12.61 8.42
N GLU A 44 8.43 -13.04 8.36
CA GLU A 44 7.83 -13.69 7.19
C GLU A 44 7.73 -12.75 6.00
N PHE A 45 7.40 -11.48 6.24
CA PHE A 45 7.38 -10.46 5.21
C PHE A 45 8.80 -10.24 4.63
N LEU A 46 9.83 -10.18 5.47
CA LEU A 46 11.21 -10.07 5.00
C LEU A 46 11.61 -11.30 4.17
N LEU A 47 11.29 -12.51 4.62
CA LEU A 47 11.62 -13.72 3.85
C LEU A 47 10.91 -13.77 2.49
N ASP A 48 9.63 -13.37 2.44
CA ASP A 48 8.87 -13.29 1.19
C ASP A 48 9.46 -12.24 0.23
N CYS A 49 9.82 -11.06 0.73
CA CYS A 49 10.48 -10.04 -0.08
C CYS A 49 11.88 -10.48 -0.52
N TYR A 50 12.62 -11.22 0.31
CA TYR A 50 13.93 -11.77 -0.06
C TYR A 50 13.78 -12.81 -1.19
N ALA A 51 12.81 -13.72 -1.08
CA ALA A 51 12.52 -14.71 -2.10
C ALA A 51 12.10 -14.08 -3.44
N LYS A 52 11.33 -12.99 -3.40
CA LYS A 52 10.91 -12.23 -4.58
C LYS A 52 11.97 -11.26 -5.10
N LYS A 53 13.13 -11.17 -4.45
CA LYS A 53 14.19 -10.20 -4.75
C LYS A 53 13.70 -8.74 -4.69
N GLU A 54 12.66 -8.46 -3.91
CA GLU A 54 12.11 -7.11 -3.71
C GLU A 54 12.86 -6.37 -2.58
N TYR A 55 14.18 -6.21 -2.73
CA TYR A 55 15.05 -5.67 -1.68
C TYR A 55 14.72 -4.22 -1.32
N PHE A 56 14.44 -3.37 -2.32
CA PHE A 56 14.09 -1.96 -2.12
C PHE A 56 12.78 -1.81 -1.34
N LYS A 57 11.77 -2.59 -1.69
CA LYS A 57 10.46 -2.58 -1.03
C LYS A 57 10.52 -3.10 0.40
N MET A 58 11.35 -4.12 0.66
CA MET A 58 11.60 -4.61 2.02
C MET A 58 12.13 -3.49 2.92
N LEU A 59 13.12 -2.74 2.44
CA LEU A 59 13.74 -1.65 3.18
C LEU A 59 12.89 -0.37 3.19
N GLY A 60 11.80 -0.31 2.41
CA GLY A 60 11.00 0.90 2.23
C GLY A 60 11.74 2.00 1.47
N LEU A 61 12.64 1.60 0.56
CA LEU A 61 13.41 2.47 -0.31
C LEU A 61 12.66 2.70 -1.63
N PRO A 62 12.94 3.80 -2.35
CA PRO A 62 12.39 4.02 -3.68
C PRO A 62 12.79 2.83 -4.58
N GLU A 63 11.80 2.29 -5.29
CA GLU A 63 12.05 1.27 -6.29
C GLU A 63 12.92 1.86 -7.42
N PRO A 64 13.87 1.10 -7.97
CA PRO A 64 14.59 1.51 -9.16
C PRO A 64 13.62 1.62 -10.34
N ASP A 65 13.82 2.65 -11.15
CA ASP A 65 13.05 2.87 -12.37
C ASP A 65 13.92 2.62 -13.60
N VAL A 66 13.26 2.35 -14.72
CA VAL A 66 13.93 2.15 -16.00
C VAL A 66 13.82 3.44 -16.80
N ASP A 67 14.96 4.05 -17.10
CA ASP A 67 15.07 5.26 -17.92
C ASP A 67 14.60 5.00 -19.37
N GLU A 68 14.39 6.05 -20.15
CA GLU A 68 13.94 6.02 -21.56
C GLU A 68 14.82 5.12 -22.44
N LEU A 69 16.08 4.92 -22.05
CA LEU A 69 17.05 4.05 -22.73
C LEU A 69 17.05 2.59 -22.22
N GLY A 70 16.11 2.20 -21.36
CA GLY A 70 16.08 0.86 -20.79
C GLY A 70 17.10 0.63 -19.67
N LYS A 71 17.76 1.69 -19.19
CA LYS A 71 18.78 1.59 -18.15
C LYS A 71 18.14 1.67 -16.75
N PRO A 72 18.47 0.75 -15.83
CA PRO A 72 17.98 0.84 -14.47
C PRO A 72 18.67 2.01 -13.76
N THR A 73 17.88 2.89 -13.17
CA THR A 73 18.35 4.04 -12.40
C THR A 73 17.75 3.97 -11.00
N TRP A 74 18.59 4.22 -10.00
CA TRP A 74 18.16 4.25 -8.61
C TRP A 74 18.64 5.53 -7.95
N SER A 75 17.71 6.27 -7.34
CA SER A 75 17.94 7.58 -6.72
C SER A 75 18.17 7.53 -5.21
N GLY A 76 18.20 6.34 -4.60
CA GLY A 76 18.38 6.22 -3.15
C GLY A 76 19.83 6.40 -2.70
N SER A 77 20.02 6.93 -1.49
CA SER A 77 21.35 7.07 -0.90
C SER A 77 21.72 5.86 -0.03
N GLY A 78 23.01 5.54 0.07
CA GLY A 78 23.52 4.52 1.00
C GLY A 78 23.15 4.82 2.46
N ASP A 79 22.97 6.10 2.82
CA ASP A 79 22.45 6.50 4.12
C ASP A 79 21.02 6.03 4.37
N ASP A 80 20.17 6.03 3.34
CA ASP A 80 18.79 5.54 3.43
C ASP A 80 18.76 4.04 3.70
N VAL A 81 19.62 3.29 3.00
CA VAL A 81 19.81 1.85 3.19
C VAL A 81 20.19 1.55 4.63
N GLY A 82 21.17 2.27 5.18
CA GLY A 82 21.59 2.11 6.57
C GLY A 82 20.53 2.52 7.59
N ARG A 83 19.75 3.57 7.32
CA ARG A 83 18.61 3.97 8.19
C ARG A 83 17.50 2.93 8.19
N ALA A 84 17.12 2.41 7.03
CA ALA A 84 16.11 1.37 6.88
C ALA A 84 16.54 0.07 7.57
N TYR A 85 17.79 -0.37 7.32
CA TYR A 85 18.37 -1.56 7.94
C TYR A 85 18.30 -1.49 9.46
N ARG A 86 18.77 -0.39 10.07
CA ARG A 86 18.76 -0.23 11.54
C ARG A 86 17.35 -0.35 12.13
N LYS A 87 16.34 0.24 11.47
CA LYS A 87 14.95 0.17 11.91
C LYS A 87 14.42 -1.26 11.89
N LEU A 88 14.66 -1.97 10.78
CA LEU A 88 14.16 -3.34 10.60
C LEU A 88 14.94 -4.34 11.46
N ALA A 89 16.24 -4.17 11.60
CA ALA A 89 17.11 -5.03 12.43
C ALA A 89 16.64 -5.09 13.88
N VAL A 90 16.20 -3.97 14.46
CA VAL A 90 15.66 -3.93 15.83
C VAL A 90 14.31 -4.65 15.91
N LEU A 91 13.48 -4.56 14.87
CA LEU A 91 12.16 -5.19 14.82
C LEU A 91 12.25 -6.72 14.66
N VAL A 92 13.21 -7.21 13.87
CA VAL A 92 13.39 -8.64 13.59
C VAL A 92 14.49 -9.29 14.42
N HIS A 93 15.04 -8.60 15.42
CA HIS A 93 16.15 -9.10 16.22
C HIS A 93 15.77 -10.43 16.92
N PRO A 94 16.61 -11.48 16.86
CA PRO A 94 16.27 -12.80 17.42
C PRO A 94 16.10 -12.79 18.94
N ASP A 95 16.71 -11.83 19.65
CA ASP A 95 16.50 -11.68 21.11
C ASP A 95 15.11 -11.14 21.46
N LYS A 96 14.49 -10.33 20.60
CA LYS A 96 13.13 -9.83 20.85
C LYS A 96 12.05 -10.80 20.36
N ASN A 97 12.38 -11.60 19.35
CA ASN A 97 11.47 -12.55 18.71
C ASN A 97 11.96 -14.00 18.93
N LYS A 98 12.16 -14.40 20.20
CA LYS A 98 12.67 -15.75 20.55
C LYS A 98 11.70 -16.86 20.19
N GLU A 99 10.42 -16.54 20.11
CA GLU A 99 9.33 -17.44 19.71
C GLU A 99 9.30 -17.70 18.20
N ASP A 100 9.99 -16.87 17.41
CA ASP A 100 9.95 -16.94 15.96
C ASP A 100 11.26 -17.52 15.40
N VAL A 101 11.18 -18.77 14.95
CA VAL A 101 12.30 -19.49 14.31
C VAL A 101 12.79 -18.77 13.05
N LYS A 102 11.90 -18.05 12.36
CA LYS A 102 12.18 -17.33 11.11
C LYS A 102 12.85 -15.98 11.34
N ALA A 103 12.83 -15.43 12.57
CA ALA A 103 13.43 -14.13 12.87
C ALA A 103 14.94 -14.13 12.61
N ARG A 104 15.63 -15.23 12.94
CA ARG A 104 17.07 -15.38 12.66
C ARG A 104 17.36 -15.36 11.16
N GLU A 105 16.62 -16.15 10.38
CA GLU A 105 16.78 -16.23 8.93
C GLU A 105 16.47 -14.89 8.25
N ALA A 106 15.38 -14.23 8.67
CA ALA A 106 15.03 -12.89 8.19
C ALA A 106 16.10 -11.84 8.53
N PHE A 107 16.71 -11.92 9.72
CA PHE A 107 17.79 -11.02 10.12
C PHE A 107 19.06 -11.25 9.30
N ASP A 108 19.43 -12.50 9.05
CA ASP A 108 20.58 -12.86 8.22
C ASP A 108 20.37 -12.38 6.77
N ALA A 109 19.18 -12.61 6.20
CA ALA A 109 18.81 -12.10 4.87
C ALA A 109 18.85 -10.57 4.79
N LEU A 110 18.36 -9.88 5.83
CA LEU A 110 18.40 -8.43 5.92
C LEU A 110 19.85 -7.89 5.94
N GLY A 111 20.75 -8.58 6.63
CA GLY A 111 22.18 -8.25 6.67
C GLY A 111 22.85 -8.42 5.31
N GLU A 112 22.54 -9.49 4.59
CA GLU A 112 23.05 -9.75 3.24
C GLU A 112 22.59 -8.68 2.25
N ILE A 113 21.29 -8.35 2.25
CA ILE A 113 20.74 -7.27 1.42
C ILE A 113 21.44 -5.95 1.69
N HIS A 114 21.62 -5.59 2.96
CA HIS A 114 22.28 -4.33 3.33
C HIS A 114 23.74 -4.28 2.82
N ARG A 115 24.48 -5.39 2.90
CA ARG A 115 25.85 -5.47 2.36
C ARG A 115 25.87 -5.35 0.84
N MET A 116 24.96 -6.04 0.16
CA MET A 116 24.83 -6.02 -1.29
C MET A 116 24.47 -4.62 -1.81
N LEU A 117 23.47 -3.96 -1.21
CA LEU A 117 23.03 -2.62 -1.59
C LEU A 117 24.06 -1.53 -1.28
N LYS A 118 24.95 -1.77 -0.30
CA LYS A 118 26.05 -0.84 0.02
C LYS A 118 27.21 -0.97 -0.98
N ASN A 119 27.36 -2.11 -1.64
CA ASN A 119 28.35 -2.30 -2.68
C ASN A 119 27.80 -1.80 -4.03
N SER A 120 28.38 -0.72 -4.55
CA SER A 120 27.95 -0.11 -5.81
C SER A 120 27.99 -1.07 -7.00
N GLU A 121 28.96 -1.99 -7.05
CA GLU A 121 29.10 -2.94 -8.16
C GLU A 121 28.03 -4.05 -8.09
N ALA A 122 27.82 -4.61 -6.90
CA ALA A 122 26.78 -5.61 -6.68
C ALA A 122 25.38 -5.03 -6.87
N LEU A 123 25.17 -3.78 -6.47
CA LEU A 123 23.93 -3.05 -6.70
C LEU A 123 23.69 -2.85 -8.20
N ASP A 124 24.70 -2.41 -8.95
CA ASP A 124 24.56 -2.19 -10.40
C ASP A 124 24.26 -3.49 -11.16
N GLU A 125 24.94 -4.59 -10.81
CA GLU A 125 24.66 -5.92 -11.37
C GLU A 125 23.24 -6.39 -11.03
N PHE A 126 22.82 -6.19 -9.77
CA PHE A 126 21.46 -6.49 -9.35
C PHE A 126 20.42 -5.67 -10.12
N LEU A 127 20.66 -4.37 -10.29
CA LEU A 127 19.81 -3.47 -11.04
C LEU A 127 19.71 -3.88 -12.51
N ARG A 128 20.81 -4.28 -13.16
CA ARG A 128 20.80 -4.79 -14.53
C ARG A 128 19.98 -6.08 -14.66
N GLY A 129 20.11 -6.99 -13.71
CA GLY A 129 19.31 -8.22 -13.67
C GLY A 129 17.82 -7.94 -13.49
N GLN A 130 17.46 -6.91 -12.72
CA GLN A 130 16.07 -6.48 -12.53
C GLN A 130 15.55 -5.58 -13.67
N ALA A 131 16.41 -4.94 -14.46
CA ALA A 131 16.02 -3.99 -15.51
C ALA A 131 15.05 -4.61 -16.53
N SER A 132 15.32 -5.85 -16.95
CA SER A 132 14.45 -6.59 -17.89
C SER A 132 13.05 -6.85 -17.30
N GLU A 133 13.00 -7.26 -16.03
CA GLU A 133 11.75 -7.51 -15.30
C GLU A 133 10.97 -6.20 -15.07
N LEU A 134 11.67 -5.13 -14.67
CA LEU A 134 11.09 -3.81 -14.46
C LEU A 134 10.56 -3.21 -15.76
N ALA A 135 11.30 -3.34 -16.86
CA ALA A 135 10.87 -2.91 -18.19
C ALA A 135 9.63 -3.68 -18.64
N THR A 136 9.61 -5.01 -18.44
CA THR A 136 8.45 -5.86 -18.74
C THR A 136 7.23 -5.49 -17.89
N ARG A 137 7.45 -5.25 -16.58
CA ARG A 137 6.41 -4.83 -15.63
C ARG A 137 5.86 -3.45 -15.97
N ARG A 138 6.72 -2.51 -16.39
CA ARG A 138 6.35 -1.18 -16.86
C ARG A 138 5.53 -1.26 -18.15
N ALA A 139 6.02 -1.98 -19.16
CA ALA A 139 5.31 -2.21 -20.40
C ALA A 139 3.93 -2.85 -20.18
N ARG A 140 3.83 -3.81 -19.24
CA ARG A 140 2.55 -4.44 -18.88
C ARG A 140 1.59 -3.48 -18.17
N ARG A 141 2.10 -2.63 -17.28
CA ARG A 141 1.29 -1.58 -16.61
C ARG A 141 0.81 -0.55 -17.61
N GLU A 142 1.68 -0.09 -18.50
CA GLU A 142 1.34 0.86 -19.56
C GLU A 142 0.34 0.26 -20.55
N ALA A 143 0.53 -1.00 -20.98
CA ALA A 143 -0.42 -1.72 -21.84
C ALA A 143 -1.80 -1.94 -21.18
N ALA A 144 -1.85 -2.07 -19.84
CA ALA A 144 -3.11 -2.20 -19.13
C ALA A 144 -3.92 -0.88 -19.08
N LEU A 145 -3.27 0.27 -19.28
CA LEU A 145 -3.89 1.60 -19.22
C LEU A 145 -4.36 2.12 -20.58
N ASP A 146 -3.97 1.48 -21.70
CA ASP A 146 -4.03 2.15 -23.02
C ASP A 146 -5.35 2.02 -23.81
N ILE A 147 -6.32 1.19 -23.39
CA ILE A 147 -7.60 1.03 -24.11
C ILE A 147 -8.81 1.47 -23.29
N SER A 148 -8.86 1.12 -22.01
CA SER A 148 -10.04 1.36 -21.17
C SER A 148 -10.17 2.82 -20.75
N ASP A 149 -9.08 3.46 -20.34
CA ASP A 149 -9.08 4.87 -19.88
C ASP A 149 -9.46 5.84 -21.00
N ARG A 150 -9.05 5.52 -22.24
CA ARG A 150 -9.34 6.32 -23.42
C ARG A 150 -10.82 6.28 -23.79
N VAL A 151 -11.45 5.12 -23.70
CA VAL A 151 -12.89 4.93 -23.98
C VAL A 151 -13.77 5.60 -22.91
N GLU A 152 -13.36 5.56 -21.64
CA GLU A 152 -14.07 6.24 -20.55
C GLU A 152 -14.01 7.77 -20.70
N LEU A 153 -12.86 8.34 -21.06
CA LEU A 153 -12.72 9.77 -21.32
C LEU A 153 -13.62 10.25 -22.48
N TYR A 154 -13.70 9.48 -23.56
CA TYR A 154 -14.59 9.81 -24.70
C TYR A 154 -16.07 9.69 -24.32
N SER A 155 -16.44 8.65 -23.58
CA SER A 155 -17.84 8.46 -23.13
C SER A 155 -18.28 9.61 -22.23
N ARG A 156 -17.42 10.04 -21.30
CA ARG A 156 -17.70 11.14 -20.37
C ARG A 156 -17.79 12.52 -21.04
N GLN A 157 -17.11 12.70 -22.18
CA GLN A 157 -17.22 13.93 -22.98
C GLN A 157 -18.51 13.95 -23.80
N ASN A 158 -18.96 12.80 -24.31
CA ASN A 158 -20.20 12.70 -25.09
C ASN A 158 -21.46 12.85 -24.21
N GLU A 159 -21.41 12.39 -22.97
CA GLU A 159 -22.50 12.55 -21.99
C GLU A 159 -22.69 14.00 -21.52
N LYS A 160 -21.63 14.80 -21.46
CA LYS A 160 -21.70 16.21 -21.07
C LYS A 160 -22.10 17.16 -22.20
N ALA A 161 -22.08 16.67 -23.45
CA ALA A 161 -22.44 17.42 -24.64
C ALA A 161 -23.91 17.22 -25.06
N LYS A 162 -24.70 16.53 -24.23
CA LYS A 162 -26.13 16.22 -24.46
C LYS A 162 -26.99 16.91 -23.42
#